data_AF-A0A1B9SFK4-F1
#
_entry.id   AF-A0A1B9SFK4-F1
#
_cell.length_a   1.000
_cell.length_b   1.000
_cell.length_c   1.000
_cell.angle_alpha   90.00
_cell.angle_beta   90.00
_cell.angle_gamma   90.00
#
_symmetry.space_group_name_H-M   'P 1'
#
loop_
_entity.id
_entity.type
_entity.pdbx_description
1 polymer ?
#
loop_
_entity_poly.entity_id
_entity_poly.type
_entity_poly.pdbx_seq_one_letter_code
_entity_poly.pdbx_strand_id
1 'polypeptide(L)'
;MNFDLTKPCAQCPFRNDRRGYLHPERVIEITDALLNDQTFQCHKTIHKGAPQHCSGALIFLEANERPNQLMRIMERLGAYDRKKLDMDSPVFTDADEMAEHHGSAS
;
A
#
# COMPACT_ATOMS: atom_id res chain seq x y z
N MET A 1 9.52 -11.12 4.07
CA MET A 1 8.56 -10.03 4.27
C MET A 1 7.21 -10.67 4.52
N ASN A 2 6.47 -10.25 5.54
CA ASN A 2 5.19 -10.84 5.89
C ASN A 2 4.02 -10.01 5.35
N PHE A 3 2.81 -10.57 5.38
CA PHE A 3 1.56 -9.98 4.86
C PHE A 3 0.48 -9.92 5.94
N ASP A 4 0.90 -9.68 7.18
CA ASP A 4 0.02 -9.80 8.36
C ASP A 4 -0.77 -8.50 8.66
N LEU A 5 -0.34 -7.36 8.09
CA LEU A 5 -0.95 -6.07 8.35
C LEU A 5 -2.27 -5.91 7.60
N THR A 6 -3.34 -5.66 8.35
CA THR A 6 -4.70 -5.48 7.79
C THR A 6 -5.17 -4.04 7.71
N LYS A 7 -4.50 -3.11 8.40
CA LYS A 7 -4.83 -1.67 8.45
C LYS A 7 -3.61 -0.81 8.12
N PRO A 8 -3.75 0.30 7.38
CA PRO A 8 -2.66 1.24 7.14
C PRO A 8 -2.21 1.87 8.45
N CYS A 9 -0.90 2.00 8.63
CA CYS A 9 -0.37 2.70 9.80
C CYS A 9 -0.74 4.20 9.76
N ALA A 10 -0.73 4.87 10.92
CA ALA A 10 -1.04 6.31 11.03
C ALA A 10 -0.18 7.18 10.10
N GLN A 11 1.08 6.76 9.86
CA GLN A 11 2.03 7.43 8.98
C GLN A 11 2.06 6.89 7.53
N CYS A 12 1.06 6.11 7.10
CA CYS A 12 1.01 5.53 5.76
C CYS A 12 0.90 6.61 4.65
N PRO A 13 1.68 6.51 3.56
CA PRO A 13 1.55 7.43 2.44
C PRO A 13 0.28 7.19 1.63
N PHE A 14 -0.27 5.98 1.63
CA PHE A 14 -1.52 5.68 0.91
C PHE A 14 -2.76 6.26 1.56
N ARG A 15 -2.66 6.92 2.73
CA ARG A 15 -3.82 7.46 3.44
C ARG A 15 -4.27 8.81 2.89
N ASN A 16 -5.57 8.96 2.67
CA ASN A 16 -6.18 10.19 2.14
C ASN A 16 -6.71 11.16 3.22
N ASP A 17 -6.72 10.75 4.48
CA ASP A 17 -7.28 11.52 5.60
C ASP A 17 -6.23 12.35 6.38
N ARG A 18 -5.15 12.72 5.71
CA ARG A 18 -3.98 13.36 6.34
C ARG A 18 -3.23 14.21 5.33
N ARG A 19 -2.33 15.08 5.79
CA ARG A 19 -1.44 15.82 4.87
C ARG A 19 -0.49 14.86 4.14
N GLY A 20 -0.43 15.00 2.81
CA GLY A 20 0.57 14.36 1.95
C GLY A 20 1.98 14.86 2.23
N TYR A 21 2.99 14.04 1.91
CA TYR A 21 4.40 14.35 2.24
C TYR A 21 5.40 13.70 1.28
N LEU A 22 4.94 13.18 0.14
CA LEU A 22 5.79 12.64 -0.91
C LEU A 22 5.76 13.62 -2.07
N HIS A 23 6.81 13.62 -2.88
CA HIS A 23 6.75 14.25 -4.18
C HIS A 23 5.75 13.49 -5.08
N PRO A 24 4.97 14.18 -5.93
CA PRO A 24 4.07 13.53 -6.89
C PRO A 24 4.78 12.50 -7.75
N GLU A 25 5.99 12.78 -8.24
CA GLU A 25 6.74 11.83 -9.06
C GLU A 25 7.05 10.52 -8.29
N ARG A 26 7.26 10.64 -6.98
CA ARG A 26 7.50 9.47 -6.12
C ARG A 26 6.23 8.65 -5.90
N VAL A 27 5.06 9.27 -5.88
CA VAL A 27 3.78 8.55 -5.82
C VAL A 27 3.62 7.69 -7.07
N ILE A 28 3.77 8.31 -8.25
CA ILE A 28 3.64 7.62 -9.54
C ILE A 28 4.61 6.45 -9.64
N GLU A 29 5.88 6.64 -9.27
CA GLU A 29 6.88 5.57 -9.28
C GLU A 29 6.47 4.38 -8.40
N ILE A 30 5.95 4.64 -7.19
CA ILE A 30 5.52 3.59 -6.25
C ILE A 30 4.30 2.84 -6.79
N THR A 31 3.28 3.56 -7.27
CA THR A 31 2.04 2.95 -7.75
C THR A 31 2.29 2.16 -9.03
N ASP A 32 3.09 2.69 -9.97
CA ASP A 32 3.47 1.97 -11.19
C ASP A 32 4.24 0.70 -10.86
N ALA A 33 5.20 0.76 -9.94
CA ALA A 33 5.95 -0.42 -9.51
C ALA A 33 5.01 -1.49 -8.93
N LEU A 34 4.08 -1.10 -8.03
CA LEU A 34 3.11 -2.02 -7.42
C LEU A 34 2.21 -2.69 -8.47
N LEU A 35 1.73 -1.91 -9.44
CA LEU A 35 0.90 -2.40 -10.54
C LEU A 35 1.68 -3.30 -11.52
N ASN A 36 3.01 -3.19 -11.54
CA ASN A 36 3.94 -4.05 -12.29
C ASN A 36 4.61 -5.11 -11.39
N ASP A 37 3.82 -5.72 -10.51
CA ASP A 37 4.16 -6.86 -9.66
C ASP A 37 5.26 -6.63 -8.58
N GLN A 38 5.70 -5.38 -8.36
CA GLN A 38 6.61 -5.07 -7.25
C GLN A 38 5.90 -5.04 -5.90
N THR A 39 6.71 -5.08 -4.84
CA THR A 39 6.22 -5.02 -3.45
C THR A 39 6.65 -3.73 -2.79
N PHE A 40 5.85 -3.25 -1.84
CA PHE A 40 6.17 -2.04 -1.09
C PHE A 40 6.22 -2.36 0.41
N GLN A 41 7.41 -2.25 1.00
CA GLN A 41 7.60 -2.51 2.42
C GLN A 41 6.98 -1.40 3.26
N CYS A 42 6.36 -1.78 4.38
CA CYS A 42 5.85 -0.82 5.33
C CYS A 42 7.01 -0.09 6.01
N HIS A 43 7.15 1.22 5.78
CA HIS A 43 8.19 2.07 6.39
C HIS A 43 8.21 2.00 7.92
N LYS A 44 7.08 1.71 8.59
CA LYS A 44 7.00 1.52 10.05
C LYS A 44 7.66 0.23 10.54
N THR A 45 7.85 -0.75 9.66
CA THR A 45 8.33 -2.10 10.01
C THR A 45 9.62 -2.48 9.30
N ILE A 46 10.09 -1.69 8.34
CA ILE A 46 11.30 -2.01 7.57
C ILE A 46 12.55 -2.19 8.44
N HIS A 47 12.63 -1.46 9.56
CA HIS A 47 13.72 -1.58 10.53
C HIS A 47 13.49 -2.64 11.61
N LYS A 48 12.37 -3.37 11.53
CA LYS A 48 12.07 -4.50 12.39
C LYS A 48 12.57 -5.76 11.68
N GLY A 49 13.15 -6.71 12.41
CA GLY A 49 13.70 -7.96 11.83
C GLY A 49 12.71 -8.82 11.04
N ALA A 50 11.41 -8.48 11.07
CA ALA A 50 10.37 -9.03 10.23
C ALA A 50 9.64 -7.89 9.48
N PRO A 51 10.16 -7.43 8.32
CA PRO A 51 9.52 -6.39 7.54
C PRO A 51 8.17 -6.87 7.00
N GLN A 52 7.17 -6.00 7.05
CA GLN A 52 5.81 -6.26 6.57
C GLN A 52 5.60 -5.61 5.20
N HIS A 53 4.74 -6.20 4.37
CA HIS A 53 4.17 -5.52 3.23
C HIS A 53 3.29 -4.36 3.73
N CYS A 54 3.31 -3.24 3.02
CA CYS A 54 2.48 -2.09 3.36
C CYS A 54 1.01 -2.45 3.15
N SER A 55 0.21 -2.39 4.22
CA SER A 55 -1.24 -2.62 4.17
C SER A 55 -1.98 -1.58 3.33
N GLY A 56 -1.51 -0.32 3.30
CA GLY A 56 -2.04 0.68 2.37
C GLY A 56 -1.85 0.28 0.90
N ALA A 57 -0.69 -0.32 0.57
CA ALA A 57 -0.45 -0.85 -0.77
C ALA A 57 -1.28 -2.12 -1.04
N LEU A 58 -1.50 -2.99 -0.04
CA LEU A 58 -2.39 -4.14 -0.18
C LEU A 58 -3.82 -3.68 -0.52
N ILE A 59 -4.36 -2.73 0.25
CA ILE A 59 -5.70 -2.19 0.05
C ILE A 59 -5.80 -1.50 -1.33
N PHE A 60 -4.81 -0.69 -1.70
CA PHE A 60 -4.76 -0.06 -3.04
C PHE A 60 -4.84 -1.11 -4.16
N LEU A 61 -4.05 -2.18 -4.09
CA LEU A 61 -4.03 -3.23 -5.11
C LEU A 61 -5.31 -4.06 -5.14
N GLU A 62 -5.87 -4.41 -3.98
CA GLU A 62 -7.15 -5.16 -3.90
C GLU A 62 -8.33 -4.31 -4.36
N ALA A 63 -8.38 -3.01 -4.01
CA ALA A 63 -9.43 -2.10 -4.47
C ALA A 63 -9.41 -1.92 -6.01
N ASN A 64 -8.23 -2.05 -6.62
CA ASN A 64 -8.06 -2.04 -8.07
C ASN A 64 -8.20 -3.43 -8.73
N GLU A 65 -8.55 -4.47 -7.96
CA GLU A 65 -8.59 -5.87 -8.41
C GLU A 65 -7.30 -6.34 -9.09
N ARG A 66 -6.16 -5.77 -8.68
CA ARG A 66 -4.83 -5.98 -9.27
C ARG A 66 -3.81 -6.48 -8.22
N PRO A 67 -4.09 -7.55 -7.45
CA PRO A 67 -3.11 -8.06 -6.50
C PRO A 67 -1.83 -8.50 -7.24
N ASN A 68 -0.68 -8.03 -6.77
CA ASN A 68 0.61 -8.40 -7.37
C ASN A 68 0.88 -9.91 -7.25
N GLN A 69 1.87 -10.40 -7.98
CA GLN A 69 2.22 -11.82 -8.03
C GLN A 69 2.51 -12.39 -6.64
N LEU A 70 3.23 -11.64 -5.80
CA LEU A 70 3.56 -12.12 -4.46
C LEU A 70 2.32 -12.20 -3.56
N MET A 71 1.40 -11.24 -3.61
CA MET A 71 0.11 -11.30 -2.90
C MET A 71 -0.66 -12.57 -3.29
N ARG A 72 -0.80 -12.85 -4.57
CA ARG A 72 -1.50 -14.06 -5.08
C ARG A 72 -0.84 -15.35 -4.59
N ILE A 73 0.50 -15.40 -4.57
CA ILE A 73 1.25 -16.55 -4.03
C ILE A 73 1.01 -16.70 -2.53
N MET A 74 1.10 -15.60 -1.77
CA MET A 74 0.94 -15.61 -0.32
C MET A 74 -0.49 -15.97 0.10
N GLU A 75 -1.50 -15.57 -0.68
CA GLU A 75 -2.90 -15.99 -0.45
C GLU A 75 -3.05 -17.51 -0.61
N ARG A 76 -2.47 -18.09 -1.66
CA ARG A 76 -2.49 -19.55 -1.90
C ARG A 76 -1.76 -20.34 -0.82
N LEU A 77 -0.69 -19.78 -0.27
CA LEU A 77 0.07 -20.37 0.83
C LEU A 77 -0.61 -20.16 2.20
N GLY A 78 -1.74 -19.43 2.27
CA GLY A 78 -2.44 -19.12 3.51
C GLY A 78 -1.73 -18.09 4.40
N ALA A 79 -0.71 -17.41 3.87
CA ALA A 79 0.09 -16.40 4.59
C ALA A 79 -0.41 -14.96 4.36
N TYR A 80 -1.45 -14.80 3.55
CA TYR A 80 -2.18 -13.56 3.31
C TYR A 80 -3.67 -13.91 3.14
N ASP A 81 -4.56 -13.10 3.70
CA ASP A 81 -6.02 -13.28 3.54
C ASP A 81 -6.65 -11.92 3.26
N ARG A 82 -6.98 -11.67 1.99
CA ARG A 82 -7.54 -10.40 1.54
C ARG A 82 -8.86 -10.04 2.22
N LYS A 83 -9.62 -11.03 2.69
CA LYS A 83 -10.89 -10.80 3.41
C LYS A 83 -10.70 -10.20 4.79
N LYS A 84 -9.47 -10.22 5.32
CA LYS A 84 -9.12 -9.58 6.59
C LYS A 84 -8.66 -8.14 6.43
N LEU A 85 -8.45 -7.65 5.20
CA LEU A 85 -8.10 -6.25 4.99
C LEU A 85 -9.26 -5.35 5.42
N ASP A 86 -8.91 -4.26 6.10
CA ASP A 86 -9.87 -3.22 6.45
C ASP A 86 -10.07 -2.30 5.25
N MET A 87 -10.89 -2.76 4.30
CA MET A 87 -11.16 -2.06 3.03
C MET A 87 -11.85 -0.71 3.22
N ASP A 88 -12.43 -0.43 4.40
CA ASP A 88 -13.02 0.86 4.78
C ASP A 88 -11.97 1.87 5.27
N SER A 89 -10.70 1.48 5.34
CA SER A 89 -9.61 2.38 5.71
C SER A 89 -9.51 3.55 4.72
N PRO A 90 -9.15 4.76 5.18
CA PRO A 90 -9.03 5.94 4.33
C PRO A 90 -7.78 5.83 3.44
N VAL A 91 -7.87 5.08 2.36
CA VAL A 91 -6.78 4.77 1.43
C VAL A 91 -7.18 5.22 0.03
N PHE A 92 -6.26 5.84 -0.69
CA PHE A 92 -6.46 6.16 -2.10
C PHE A 92 -6.67 4.88 -2.90
N THR A 93 -7.56 4.93 -3.89
CA THR A 93 -7.74 3.86 -4.88
C THR A 93 -7.29 4.27 -6.28
N ASP A 94 -7.01 5.56 -6.48
CA ASP A 94 -6.52 6.13 -7.72
C ASP A 94 -5.11 6.74 -7.52
N ALA A 95 -4.22 6.52 -8.48
CA ALA A 95 -2.83 6.94 -8.37
C ALA A 95 -2.66 8.45 -8.63
N ASP A 96 -3.46 9.02 -9.53
CA ASP A 96 -3.40 10.44 -9.88
C ASP A 96 -3.96 11.29 -8.73
N GLU A 97 -5.09 10.87 -8.14
CA GLU A 97 -5.63 11.50 -6.92
C GLU A 97 -4.62 11.47 -5.77
N MET A 98 -3.92 10.34 -5.58
CA MET A 98 -2.87 10.23 -4.58
C MET A 98 -1.69 11.18 -4.88
N ALA A 99 -1.29 11.32 -6.15
CA ALA A 99 -0.20 12.20 -6.54
C ALA A 99 -0.55 13.68 -6.33
N GLU A 100 -1.76 14.09 -6.71
CA GLU A 100 -2.28 15.45 -6.50
C GLU A 100 -2.37 15.81 -5.01
N HIS A 101 -2.87 14.90 -4.19
CA HIS A 101 -2.94 15.08 -2.73
C HIS A 101 -1.56 15.26 -2.10
N HIS A 102 -0.57 14.53 -2.60
CA HIS A 102 0.81 14.65 -2.13
C HIS A 102 1.50 15.94 -2.65
N GLY A 103 1.18 16.39 -3.86
CA GLY A 103 1.72 17.61 -4.47
C GLY A 103 1.10 18.92 -3.98
N SER A 104 -0.16 18.90 -3.52
CA SER A 104 -0.82 20.07 -2.93
C SER A 104 -0.33 20.40 -1.51
N ALA A 105 0.50 19.54 -0.93
CA ALA A 105 1.05 19.72 0.41
C ALA A 105 2.37 20.51 0.47
N SER A 106 2.94 20.89 -0.68
CA SER A 106 4.20 21.64 -0.81
C SER A 106 3.99 23.16 -0.87
#